data_AF-A0A7V1H449-F1
#
_entry.id   AF-A0A7V1H449-F1
#
_cell.length_a   1.000
_cell.length_b   1.000
_cell.length_c   1.000
_cell.angle_alpha   90.00
_cell.angle_beta   90.00
_cell.angle_gamma   90.00
#
_symmetry.space_group_name_H-M   'P 1'
#
loop_
_entity.id
_entity.type
_entity.pdbx_description
1 polymer ?
#
loop_
_entity_poly.entity_id
_entity_poly.type
_entity_poly.pdbx_seq_one_letter_code
_entity_poly.pdbx_strand_id
1 'polypeptide(L)'
;MSKKIYCYAQFKPKPGKEKEVFEVLKALEPNTLRENGCIQYIVTRHIQNQFAAGESYAIVFSEIWESKEAFEAHCQRKEIV
;
A
#
# COMPACT_ATOMS: atom_id res chain seq x y z
N MET A 1 23.50 -3.79 4.12
CA MET A 1 22.22 -3.50 3.42
C MET A 1 21.13 -3.35 4.46
N SER A 2 20.16 -2.46 4.25
CA SER A 2 19.02 -2.29 5.17
C SER A 2 18.16 -3.56 5.20
N LYS A 3 17.63 -3.94 6.38
CA LYS A 3 16.66 -5.04 6.52
C LYS A 3 15.25 -4.65 6.08
N LYS A 4 15.00 -3.35 5.90
CA LYS A 4 13.67 -2.82 5.60
C LYS A 4 13.18 -3.26 4.23
N ILE A 5 11.88 -3.55 4.13
CA ILE A 5 11.19 -3.77 2.87
C ILE A 5 10.42 -2.51 2.49
N TYR A 6 10.54 -2.09 1.24
CA TYR A 6 9.73 -1.04 0.64
C TYR A 6 8.84 -1.70 -0.41
N CYS A 7 7.53 -1.76 -0.14
CA CYS A 7 6.56 -2.35 -1.05
C CYS A 7 5.70 -1.26 -1.67
N TYR A 8 5.58 -1.29 -3.00
CA TYR A 8 4.72 -0.39 -3.76
C TYR A 8 3.71 -1.19 -4.57
N ALA A 9 2.64 -1.64 -3.93
CA ALA A 9 1.58 -2.41 -4.59
C ALA A 9 0.65 -1.46 -5.35
N GLN A 10 0.51 -1.65 -6.66
CA GLN A 10 -0.29 -0.79 -7.53
C GLN A 10 -1.60 -1.47 -7.93
N PHE A 11 -2.71 -0.73 -7.88
CA PHE A 11 -4.05 -1.26 -8.14
C PHE A 11 -4.65 -0.56 -9.34
N LYS A 12 -5.17 -1.35 -10.29
CA LYS A 12 -5.98 -0.89 -11.42
C LYS A 12 -7.45 -1.21 -11.15
N PRO A 13 -8.26 -0.27 -10.63
CA PRO A 13 -9.68 -0.51 -10.39
C PRO A 13 -10.42 -0.87 -11.68
N LYS A 14 -11.53 -1.60 -11.54
CA LYS A 14 -12.49 -1.71 -12.64
C LYS A 14 -13.11 -0.34 -12.93
N PRO A 15 -13.51 -0.05 -14.18
CA PRO A 15 -14.12 1.24 -14.52
C PRO A 15 -15.29 1.60 -13.60
N GLY A 16 -15.27 2.79 -13.03
CA GLY A 16 -16.33 3.29 -12.13
C GLY A 16 -16.27 2.77 -10.70
N LYS A 17 -15.22 2.01 -10.34
CA LYS A 17 -15.00 1.45 -8.98
C LYS A 17 -13.85 2.11 -8.24
N GLU A 18 -13.28 3.19 -8.77
CA GLU A 18 -12.08 3.84 -8.25
C GLU A 18 -12.28 4.31 -6.80
N LYS A 19 -13.41 4.98 -6.52
CA LYS A 19 -13.73 5.45 -5.17
C LYS A 19 -13.94 4.28 -4.20
N GLU A 20 -14.72 3.28 -4.60
CA GLU A 20 -15.02 2.11 -3.77
C GLU A 20 -13.75 1.35 -3.40
N VAL A 21 -12.89 1.06 -4.39
CA VAL A 21 -11.60 0.41 -4.16
C VAL A 21 -10.72 1.26 -3.26
N PHE A 22 -10.63 2.57 -3.49
CA PHE A 22 -9.84 3.45 -2.64
C PHE A 22 -10.29 3.41 -1.17
N GLU A 23 -11.59 3.52 -0.90
CA GLU A 23 -12.12 3.48 0.47
C GLU A 23 -11.88 2.12 1.14
N VAL A 24 -12.07 1.01 0.41
CA VAL A 24 -11.80 -0.34 0.93
C VAL A 24 -10.33 -0.51 1.30
N LEU A 25 -9.41 -0.09 0.43
CA LEU A 25 -7.98 -0.17 0.70
C LEU A 25 -7.58 0.79 1.84
N LYS A 26 -8.16 1.99 1.89
CA LYS A 26 -7.88 3.00 2.91
C LYS A 26 -8.30 2.54 4.30
N ALA A 27 -9.37 1.75 4.38
CA ALA A 27 -9.86 1.18 5.63
C ALA A 27 -8.89 0.18 6.29
N LEU A 28 -7.90 -0.35 5.54
CA LEU A 28 -6.89 -1.26 6.09
C LEU A 28 -5.85 -0.53 6.95
N GLU A 29 -5.54 0.73 6.65
CA GLU A 29 -4.43 1.46 7.28
C GLU A 29 -4.45 1.46 8.82
N PRO A 30 -5.58 1.75 9.52
CA PRO A 30 -5.56 1.83 10.98
C PRO A 30 -5.20 0.50 11.65
N ASN A 31 -5.55 -0.63 11.02
CA ASN A 31 -5.22 -1.94 11.55
C ASN A 31 -3.78 -2.31 11.20
N THR A 32 -3.36 -2.09 9.95
CA THR A 32 -2.02 -2.44 9.49
C THR A 32 -0.93 -1.65 10.20
N LEU A 33 -1.17 -0.36 10.47
CA LEU A 33 -0.22 0.48 11.21
C LEU A 33 0.05 -0.01 12.64
N ARG A 34 -0.81 -0.87 13.21
CA ARG A 34 -0.61 -1.48 14.53
C ARG A 34 0.10 -2.83 14.46
N GLU A 35 0.42 -3.32 13.27
CA GLU A 35 1.16 -4.57 13.10
C GLU A 35 2.60 -4.42 13.53
N ASN A 36 3.15 -5.47 14.13
CA ASN A 36 4.55 -5.50 14.54
C ASN A 36 5.44 -5.33 13.30
N GLY A 37 6.34 -4.36 13.36
CA GLY A 37 7.28 -4.08 12.29
C GLY A 37 6.71 -3.30 11.10
N CYS A 38 5.44 -2.89 11.14
CA CYS A 38 4.92 -1.89 10.21
C CYS A 38 5.52 -0.51 10.54
N ILE A 39 6.23 0.09 9.59
CA ILE A 39 6.77 1.45 9.72
C ILE A 39 5.85 2.44 9.00
N GLN A 40 5.32 2.06 7.84
CA GLN A 40 4.40 2.87 7.06
C GLN A 40 3.45 1.94 6.29
N TYR A 41 2.18 2.32 6.24
CA TYR A 41 1.18 1.68 5.38
C TYR A 41 0.17 2.73 4.95
N ILE A 42 0.35 3.28 3.74
CA ILE A 42 -0.46 4.41 3.24
C ILE A 42 -0.98 4.09 1.85
N VAL A 43 -2.29 4.24 1.64
CA VAL A 43 -2.91 4.29 0.32
C VAL A 43 -2.75 5.69 -0.25
N THR A 44 -2.15 5.76 -1.43
CA THR A 44 -1.98 6.99 -2.18
C THR A 44 -2.79 6.96 -3.47
N ARG A 45 -3.05 8.14 -4.02
CA ARG A 45 -3.66 8.32 -5.34
C ARG A 45 -2.64 8.95 -6.27
N HIS A 46 -2.63 8.52 -7.53
CA HIS A 46 -1.79 9.16 -8.52
C HIS A 46 -2.29 10.60 -8.78
N ILE A 47 -1.38 11.56 -8.67
CA ILE A 47 -1.59 12.97 -8.98
C ILE A 47 -0.60 13.35 -10.07
N GLN A 48 -1.10 13.80 -11.21
CA GLN A 48 -0.24 14.29 -12.29
C GLN A 48 0.54 15.52 -11.84
N ASN A 49 1.85 15.51 -12.10
CA ASN A 49 2.72 16.62 -11.76
C ASN A 49 3.83 16.76 -12.81
N GLN A 50 4.11 17.99 -13.24
CA GLN A 50 5.13 18.29 -14.26
C GLN A 50 6.55 17.87 -13.87
N PHE A 51 6.84 17.77 -12.57
CA PHE A 51 8.14 17.35 -12.03
C PHE A 51 8.21 15.85 -11.73
N ALA A 52 7.09 15.12 -11.85
CA ALA A 52 7.00 13.69 -11.60
C ALA A 52 6.20 13.02 -12.73
N ALA A 53 6.78 13.02 -13.93
CA ALA A 53 6.16 12.51 -15.16
C ALA A 53 6.15 10.97 -15.29
N GLY A 54 6.22 10.25 -14.17
CA GLY A 54 6.21 8.79 -14.17
C GLY A 54 4.81 8.21 -14.40
N GLU A 55 4.75 6.97 -14.86
CA GLU A 55 3.49 6.24 -15.04
C GLU A 55 3.25 5.29 -13.86
N SER A 56 2.04 5.32 -13.29
CA SER A 56 1.58 4.40 -12.25
C SER A 56 0.08 4.21 -12.32
N TYR A 57 -0.44 3.15 -11.72
CA TYR A 57 -1.89 3.02 -11.58
C TYR A 57 -2.47 4.05 -10.60
N ALA A 58 -3.78 4.24 -10.68
CA ALA A 58 -4.48 5.30 -9.97
C ALA A 58 -4.36 5.22 -8.44
N ILE A 59 -4.11 4.03 -7.89
CA ILE A 59 -4.04 3.78 -6.45
C ILE A 59 -2.81 2.93 -6.16
N VAL A 60 -2.04 3.32 -5.14
CA VAL A 60 -0.80 2.63 -4.73
C VAL A 60 -0.71 2.53 -3.21
N PHE A 61 -0.46 1.34 -2.68
CA PHE A 61 0.04 1.19 -1.31
C PHE A 61 1.53 1.55 -1.28
N SER A 62 1.89 2.43 -0.37
CA SER A 62 3.27 2.79 -0.06
C SER A 62 3.60 2.27 1.33
N GLU A 63 4.28 1.12 1.37
CA GLU A 63 4.53 0.38 2.58
C GLU A 63 6.01 0.35 2.92
N ILE A 64 6.31 0.44 4.21
CA ILE A 64 7.64 0.28 4.76
C ILE A 64 7.54 -0.69 5.92
N TRP A 65 8.33 -1.75 5.87
CA TRP A 65 8.40 -2.78 6.91
C TRP A 65 9.81 -2.88 7.47
N GLU A 66 9.93 -3.19 8.75
CA GLU A 66 11.22 -3.27 9.44
C GLU A 66 12.11 -4.43 8.93
N SER A 67 11.47 -5.50 8.46
CA SER A 67 12.10 -6.76 8.09
C SER A 67 11.28 -7.51 7.04
N LYS A 68 11.89 -8.52 6.43
CA LYS A 68 11.21 -9.44 5.52
C LYS A 68 10.14 -10.25 6.26
N GLU A 69 10.46 -10.69 7.47
CA GLU A 69 9.59 -11.52 8.30
C GLU A 69 8.31 -10.77 8.70
N ALA A 70 8.41 -9.48 9.03
CA ALA A 70 7.24 -8.64 9.32
C ALA A 70 6.34 -8.48 8.09
N PHE A 71 6.93 -8.26 6.91
CA PHE A 71 6.17 -8.16 5.66
C PHE A 71 5.49 -9.48 5.28
N GLU A 72 6.18 -10.61 5.41
CA GLU A 72 5.58 -11.92 5.12
C GLU A 72 4.44 -12.26 6.09
N ALA A 73 4.56 -11.88 7.37
CA ALA A 73 3.48 -12.01 8.33
C ALA A 73 2.25 -11.16 7.95
N HIS A 74 2.47 -9.92 7.49
CA HIS A 74 1.41 -9.05 6.97
C HIS A 74 0.66 -9.69 5.80
N CYS A 75 1.39 -10.21 4.80
CA CYS A 75 0.80 -10.83 3.61
C CYS A 75 -0.07 -12.07 3.91
N GLN A 76 0.04 -12.67 5.09
CA GLN A 76 -0.70 -13.88 5.49
C GLN A 76 -1.95 -13.58 6.33
N ARG A 77 -2.24 -12.31 6.59
CA ARG A 77 -3.41 -11.90 7.38
C ARG A 77 -4.72 -12.11 6.64
N LYS A 78 -5.76 -12.50 7.37
CA LYS A 78 -7.13 -12.73 6.83
C LYS A 78 -7.74 -11.51 6.14
N GLU A 79 -7.35 -10.31 6.55
CA GLU A 79 -7.83 -9.07 5.95
C GLU A 79 -7.12 -8.74 4.62
N ILE A 80 -6.04 -9.44 4.30
CA ILE A 80 -5.17 -9.22 3.14
C ILE A 80 -5.31 -10.34 2.09
N VAL A 81 -5.62 -11.58 2.51
CA VAL A 81 -5.84 -12.74 1.62
C VAL A 81 -7.24 -12.84 1.04
#